data_AF-F0S7A8-F1
#
_entry.id   AF-F0S7A8-F1
#
_cell.length_a   1.000
_cell.length_b   1.000
_cell.length_c   1.000
_cell.angle_alpha   90.00
_cell.angle_beta   90.00
_cell.angle_gamma   90.00
#
_symmetry.space_group_name_H-M   'P 1'
#
loop_
_entity.id
_entity.type
_entity.pdbx_description
1 polymer ?
#
loop_
_entity_poly.entity_id
_entity_poly.type
_entity_poly.pdbx_seq_one_letter_code
_entity_poly.pdbx_strand_id
1 'polypeptide(L)'
;MIFFEFYQFVVPKAVLEAKYAGGLQHFINDIPNGTYAENSNLASARFLKLDDINAFVELVAKKGLHFHRMEFYSDDFTVFTAVGPWWLSEWLSFNTILCLLKED
;
A
#
# COMPACT_ATOMS: atom_id res chain seq x y z
N MET A 1 -19.01 8.97 -17.05
CA MET A 1 -17.78 9.46 -16.40
C MET A 1 -16.98 8.26 -15.97
N ILE A 2 -15.70 8.15 -16.34
CA ILE A 2 -14.81 7.05 -15.96
C ILE A 2 -13.69 7.68 -15.15
N PHE A 3 -13.50 7.25 -13.91
CA PHE A 3 -12.39 7.68 -13.08
C PHE A 3 -11.22 6.73 -13.30
N PHE A 4 -10.04 7.27 -13.59
CA PHE A 4 -8.79 6.53 -13.48
C PHE A 4 -8.41 6.51 -12.01
N GLU A 5 -8.74 5.42 -11.34
CA GLU A 5 -8.36 5.24 -9.94
C GLU A 5 -7.07 4.45 -9.86
N PHE A 6 -6.11 4.97 -9.12
CA PHE A 6 -4.83 4.32 -8.85
C PHE A 6 -4.61 4.36 -7.35
N TYR A 7 -4.47 3.18 -6.76
CA TYR A 7 -4.15 3.01 -5.36
C TYR A 7 -2.87 2.18 -5.21
N GLN A 8 -1.98 2.59 -4.32
CA GLN A 8 -0.76 1.87 -4.00
C GLN A 8 -0.65 1.68 -2.50
N PHE A 9 -0.78 0.44 -2.07
CA PHE A 9 -0.50 0.02 -0.71
C PHE A 9 1.02 -0.04 -0.50
N VAL A 10 1.53 0.50 0.60
CA VAL A 10 2.96 0.50 0.95
C VAL A 10 3.13 0.13 2.42
N VAL A 11 4.02 -0.82 2.71
CA VAL A 11 4.28 -1.34 4.05
C VAL A 11 5.77 -1.61 4.25
N PRO A 12 6.36 -1.33 5.43
CA PRO A 12 7.71 -1.77 5.74
C PRO A 12 7.81 -3.29 5.82
N LYS A 13 8.83 -3.89 5.20
CA LYS A 13 9.06 -5.34 5.25
C LYS A 13 9.24 -5.84 6.69
N ALA A 14 9.92 -5.06 7.53
CA ALA A 14 10.11 -5.39 8.94
C ALA A 14 8.79 -5.50 9.72
N VAL A 15 7.78 -4.71 9.35
CA VAL A 15 6.42 -4.80 9.93
C VAL A 15 5.74 -6.09 9.49
N LEU A 16 5.89 -6.47 8.21
CA LEU A 16 5.35 -7.73 7.71
C LEU A 16 5.96 -8.94 8.43
N GLU A 17 7.28 -8.97 8.60
CA GLU A 17 7.96 -10.07 9.31
C GLU A 17 7.56 -10.14 10.79
N ALA A 18 7.34 -9.00 11.43
CA ALA A 18 7.03 -8.94 12.86
C ALA A 18 5.55 -9.22 13.18
N LYS A 19 4.63 -8.74 12.33
CA LYS A 19 3.19 -8.68 12.65
C LYS A 19 2.29 -9.48 11.71
N TYR A 20 2.68 -9.65 10.44
CA TYR A 20 1.82 -10.28 9.46
C TYR A 20 1.81 -11.80 9.65
N ALA A 21 0.62 -12.42 9.70
CA ALA A 21 0.49 -13.85 9.91
C ALA A 21 1.15 -14.65 8.76
N GLY A 22 2.32 -15.25 9.04
CA GLY A 22 3.15 -15.96 8.08
C GLY A 22 4.16 -15.10 7.33
N GLY A 23 4.39 -13.86 7.78
CA GLY A 23 5.46 -12.98 7.32
C GLY A 23 5.30 -12.49 5.89
N LEU A 24 6.41 -12.05 5.30
CA LEU A 24 6.45 -11.44 3.96
C LEU A 24 5.94 -12.39 2.87
N GLN A 25 6.31 -13.67 2.93
CA GLN A 25 5.92 -14.62 1.88
C GLN A 25 4.41 -14.83 1.82
N HIS A 26 3.74 -14.85 2.97
CA HIS A 26 2.28 -14.96 3.01
C HIS A 26 1.62 -13.67 2.54
N PHE A 27 2.17 -12.50 2.89
CA PHE A 27 1.71 -11.23 2.33
C PHE A 27 1.76 -11.22 0.80
N ILE A 28 2.86 -11.70 0.20
CA ILE A 28 2.99 -11.80 -1.28
C ILE A 28 1.88 -12.69 -1.87
N ASN A 29 1.63 -13.85 -1.24
CA ASN A 29 0.61 -14.81 -1.71
C ASN A 29 -0.82 -14.28 -1.55
N ASP A 30 -1.06 -13.41 -0.58
CA ASP A 30 -2.37 -12.79 -0.30
C ASP A 30 -2.69 -11.63 -1.28
N ILE A 31 -1.74 -11.15 -2.09
CA ILE A 31 -1.98 -10.09 -3.10
C ILE A 31 -2.76 -10.67 -4.28
N PRO A 32 -4.00 -10.22 -4.54
CA PRO A 32 -4.93 -10.93 -5.42
C PRO A 32 -4.65 -10.72 -6.92
N ASN A 33 -3.84 -9.74 -7.28
CA ASN A 33 -3.68 -9.27 -8.66
C ASN A 33 -2.25 -9.33 -9.18
N GLY A 34 -1.33 -9.97 -8.44
CA GLY A 34 0.06 -10.15 -8.88
C GLY A 34 0.85 -8.85 -9.04
N THR A 35 0.42 -7.75 -8.42
CA THR A 35 1.05 -6.43 -8.58
C THR A 35 2.15 -6.15 -7.55
N TYR A 36 2.60 -7.18 -6.83
CA TYR A 36 3.65 -7.06 -5.83
C TYR A 36 4.88 -6.37 -6.40
N ALA A 37 5.40 -5.40 -5.65
CA ALA A 37 6.67 -4.75 -5.91
C ALA A 37 7.36 -4.40 -4.60
N GLU A 38 8.68 -4.39 -4.59
CA GLU A 38 9.47 -4.14 -3.40
C GLU A 38 10.77 -3.39 -3.69
N ASN A 39 11.35 -2.82 -2.63
CA ASN A 39 12.76 -2.44 -2.59
C ASN A 39 13.42 -3.07 -1.35
N SER A 40 14.59 -2.60 -0.92
CA SER A 40 15.31 -3.13 0.24
C SER A 40 14.49 -3.09 1.55
N ASN A 41 13.63 -2.09 1.75
CA ASN A 41 12.94 -1.86 3.02
C ASN A 41 11.40 -1.91 2.93
N LEU A 42 10.83 -1.67 1.76
CA LEU A 42 9.40 -1.52 1.54
C LEU A 42 8.86 -2.61 0.61
N ALA A 43 7.64 -3.04 0.90
CA ALA A 43 6.80 -3.86 0.03
C ALA A 43 5.57 -3.05 -0.39
N SER A 44 5.01 -3.36 -1.56
CA SER A 44 3.86 -2.65 -2.11
C SER A 44 3.00 -3.53 -2.99
N ALA A 45 1.74 -3.12 -3.14
CA ALA A 45 0.76 -3.70 -4.05
C ALA A 45 -0.08 -2.58 -4.68
N ARG A 46 -0.49 -2.75 -5.94
CA ARG A 46 -1.22 -1.74 -6.72
C ARG A 46 -2.64 -2.21 -7.01
N PHE A 47 -3.59 -1.29 -6.98
CA PHE A 47 -5.01 -1.55 -7.23
C PHE A 47 -5.59 -0.44 -8.10
N LEU A 48 -6.60 -0.79 -8.90
CA LEU A 48 -7.25 0.15 -9.84
C LEU A 48 -8.68 0.50 -9.45
N LYS A 49 -9.20 -0.07 -8.36
CA LYS A 49 -10.55 0.16 -7.87
C LYS A 49 -10.53 0.36 -6.37
N LEU A 50 -11.33 1.31 -5.91
CA LEU A 50 -11.49 1.61 -4.49
C LEU A 50 -11.91 0.37 -3.68
N ASP A 51 -12.86 -0.40 -4.20
CA ASP A 51 -13.35 -1.60 -3.51
C ASP A 51 -12.28 -2.67 -3.33
N ASP A 52 -11.38 -2.83 -4.32
CA ASP A 52 -10.31 -3.82 -4.26
C ASP A 52 -9.26 -3.46 -3.20
N ILE A 53 -8.85 -2.18 -3.14
CA ILE A 53 -7.91 -1.72 -2.11
C ILE A 53 -8.54 -1.74 -0.71
N ASN A 54 -9.82 -1.40 -0.58
CA ASN A 54 -10.53 -1.49 0.69
C ASN A 54 -10.59 -2.95 1.16
N ALA A 55 -10.96 -3.89 0.29
CA ALA A 55 -10.95 -5.31 0.61
C ALA A 55 -9.55 -5.82 1.00
N PHE A 56 -8.50 -5.29 0.39
CA PHE A 56 -7.12 -5.63 0.75
C PHE A 56 -6.71 -5.05 2.10
N VAL A 57 -7.06 -3.80 2.41
CA VAL A 57 -6.84 -3.17 3.73
C VAL A 57 -7.53 -4.00 4.84
N GLU A 58 -8.75 -4.45 4.57
CA GLU A 58 -9.50 -5.33 5.47
C GLU A 58 -8.81 -6.68 5.69
N LEU A 59 -8.25 -7.26 4.63
CA LEU A 59 -7.50 -8.51 4.69
C LEU A 59 -6.23 -8.36 5.53
N VAL A 60 -5.40 -7.34 5.26
CA VAL A 60 -4.14 -7.17 5.98
C VAL A 60 -4.36 -6.85 7.46
N ALA A 61 -5.45 -6.15 7.79
CA ALA A 61 -5.85 -5.92 9.18
C ALA A 61 -6.21 -7.24 9.89
N LYS A 62 -6.96 -8.12 9.22
CA LYS A 62 -7.25 -9.47 9.74
C LYS A 62 -6.00 -10.35 9.88
N LYS A 63 -4.93 -10.02 9.14
CA LYS A 63 -3.64 -10.71 9.17
C LYS A 63 -2.64 -10.11 10.16
N GLY A 64 -3.05 -9.11 10.95
CA GLY A 64 -2.29 -8.62 12.11
C GLY A 64 -1.75 -7.20 11.98
N LEU A 65 -1.93 -6.52 10.84
CA LEU A 65 -1.54 -5.12 10.72
C LEU A 65 -2.56 -4.20 11.41
N HIS A 66 -2.07 -3.12 12.02
CA HIS A 66 -2.93 -2.10 12.60
C HIS A 66 -3.75 -1.39 11.51
N PHE A 67 -5.06 -1.21 11.72
CA PHE A 67 -5.88 -0.30 10.92
C PHE A 67 -7.01 0.26 11.78
N HIS A 68 -7.03 1.57 11.96
CA HIS A 68 -8.05 2.27 12.72
C HIS A 68 -9.22 2.67 11.83
N ARG A 69 -10.24 1.81 11.73
CA ARG A 69 -11.37 1.98 10.79
C ARG A 69 -12.11 3.31 10.90
N MET A 70 -12.32 3.80 12.12
CA MET A 70 -13.11 5.02 12.37
C MET A 70 -12.40 6.29 11.93
N GLU A 71 -11.07 6.30 12.04
CA GLU A 71 -10.23 7.46 11.68
C GLU A 71 -9.48 7.24 10.36
N PHE A 72 -9.66 6.06 9.74
CA PHE A 72 -9.16 5.69 8.44
C PHE A 72 -7.63 5.87 8.29
N TYR A 73 -6.86 5.35 9.26
CA TYR A 73 -5.38 5.38 9.22
C TYR A 73 -4.76 4.08 9.73
N SER A 74 -3.46 3.93 9.50
CA SER A 74 -2.61 2.88 10.03
C SER A 74 -1.22 3.41 10.37
N ASP A 75 -0.62 2.85 11.42
CA ASP A 75 0.80 3.05 11.76
C ASP A 75 1.71 2.05 11.06
N ASP A 76 1.14 0.96 10.54
CA ASP A 76 1.87 -0.18 9.97
C ASP A 76 2.03 -0.05 8.46
N PHE A 77 1.11 0.60 7.77
CA PHE A 77 1.14 0.78 6.32
C PHE A 77 0.51 2.12 5.92
N THR A 78 0.68 2.50 4.66
CA THR A 78 -0.06 3.60 4.05
C THR A 78 -0.63 3.20 2.70
N VAL A 79 -1.57 3.99 2.20
CA VAL A 79 -2.11 3.87 0.86
C VAL A 79 -1.95 5.20 0.15
N PHE A 80 -1.35 5.16 -1.03
CA PHE A 80 -1.30 6.29 -1.94
C PHE A 80 -2.43 6.22 -2.94
N THR A 81 -3.00 7.37 -3.24
CA THR A 81 -3.88 7.62 -4.37
C THR A 81 -3.09 8.33 -5.48
N ALA A 82 -3.73 8.57 -6.63
CA ALA A 82 -3.16 9.40 -7.68
C ALA A 82 -2.80 10.83 -7.23
N VAL A 83 -3.39 11.34 -6.14
CA VAL A 83 -3.18 12.71 -5.63
C VAL A 83 -2.30 12.78 -4.39
N GLY A 84 -1.83 11.64 -3.87
CA GLY A 84 -1.01 11.59 -2.65
C GLY A 84 -1.49 10.54 -1.64
N PRO A 85 -0.86 10.47 -0.46
CA PRO A 85 -1.22 9.49 0.56
C PRO A 85 -2.61 9.77 1.14
N TRP A 86 -3.37 8.71 1.44
CA TRP A 86 -4.63 8.82 2.18
C TRP A 86 -4.41 9.30 3.61
N TRP A 87 -3.31 8.87 4.24
CA TRP A 87 -2.86 9.35 5.53
C TRP A 87 -1.35 9.44 5.57
N LEU A 88 -0.84 10.36 6.37
CA LEU A 88 0.59 10.50 6.60
C LEU A 88 1.08 9.42 7.57
N SER A 89 2.22 8.84 7.25
CA SER A 89 2.91 7.90 8.13
C SER A 89 4.26 8.48 8.52
N GLU A 90 4.54 8.60 9.82
CA GLU A 90 5.78 9.23 10.32
C GLU A 90 7.06 8.54 9.83
N TRP A 91 6.98 7.23 9.56
CA TRP A 91 8.09 6.42 9.05
C TRP A 91 8.32 6.57 7.55
N LEU A 92 7.44 7.26 6.82
CA LEU A 92 7.53 7.35 5.36
C LEU A 92 7.88 8.77 4.91
N SER A 93 9.03 8.90 4.25
CA SER A 93 9.36 10.06 3.45
C SER A 93 9.16 9.76 1.97
N PHE A 94 8.49 10.65 1.25
CA PHE A 94 8.28 10.54 -0.20
C PHE A 94 8.48 11.92 -0.85
N ASN A 95 8.99 11.92 -2.08
CA ASN A 95 9.09 13.10 -2.93
C ASN A 95 8.32 12.82 -4.22
N THR A 96 7.71 13.85 -4.81
CA THR A 96 6.77 13.75 -5.93
C THR A 96 7.41 13.13 -7.19
N ILE A 97 6.61 12.34 -7.93
CA ILE A 97 7.03 11.53 -9.10
C ILE A 97 7.20 12.44 -10.32
N LEU A 98 8.44 12.55 -10.80
CA LEU A 98 8.82 13.47 -11.87
C LEU A 98 8.36 12.96 -13.26
N CYS A 99 7.91 13.89 -14.09
CA CYS A 99 7.64 13.71 -15.51
C CYS A 99 8.63 14.58 -16.29
N LEU A 100 9.29 14.03 -17.33
CA LEU A 100 10.26 14.77 -18.13
C LEU A 100 9.79 14.93 -19.58
N LEU A 101 10.03 16.13 -20.13
CA LEU A 101 9.79 16.47 -21.53
C LEU A 101 10.68 15.61 -22.44
N LYS A 102 10.13 15.16 -23.55
CA LYS A 102 10.90 14.43 -24.57
C LYS A 102 11.82 15.44 -25.28
N GLU A 103 13.12 15.15 -25.35
CA GLU A 103 14.04 15.85 -26.25
C GLU A 103 13.81 15.36 -27.69
N ASP A 104 13.90 16.31 -28.63
CA ASP A 104 13.34 16.29 -30.00
C ASP A 104 13.56 15.01 -30.83
#